data_AF-A0A7S2LLL9-F1
#
_entry.id   AF-A0A7S2LLL9-F1
#
_cell.length_a   1.000
_cell.length_b   1.000
_cell.length_c   1.000
_cell.angle_alpha   90.00
_cell.angle_beta   90.00
_cell.angle_gamma   90.00
#
_symmetry.space_group_name_H-M   'P 1'
#
loop_
_entity.id
_entity.type
_entity.pdbx_description
1 polymer ?
#
loop_
_entity_poly.entity_id
_entity_poly.type
_entity_poly.pdbx_seq_one_letter_code
_entity_poly.pdbx_strand_id
1 'polypeptide(L)'
;MPSPSTSGGALPMVPFNPFNKGEVITCDVVRQSLKNNETFLRLSDGCGWILVHQMNQIPIVDGNWTLVVMNSVGVAMRRLPIDRQDCKTSTLFNPEEMVRCDKKIKSTQGTTFYRVAGKEGWVFDNRGDHVMMRVYATSARGSTLSNNDDEEGGWSIEFVRGMAAAFELKEIMINEGSRVISFQTDANE
;
A
#
# COMPACT_ATOMS: atom_id res chain seq x y z
N MET A 1 -22.35 -56.12 10.58
CA MET A 1 -21.59 -55.02 9.95
C MET A 1 -21.26 -54.01 11.05
N PRO A 2 -19.98 -53.73 11.35
CA PRO A 2 -19.61 -52.80 12.41
C PRO A 2 -19.69 -51.35 11.91
N SER A 3 -20.29 -50.49 12.73
CA SER A 3 -20.39 -49.04 12.48
C SER A 3 -19.02 -48.37 12.66
N PRO A 4 -18.60 -47.41 11.80
CA PRO A 4 -17.38 -46.67 12.02
C PRO A 4 -17.54 -45.75 13.23
N SER A 5 -16.75 -46.00 14.27
CA SER A 5 -16.65 -45.15 15.45
C SER A 5 -15.87 -43.89 15.08
N THR A 6 -16.58 -42.79 14.86
CA THR A 6 -16.01 -41.46 14.63
C THR A 6 -15.52 -40.86 15.96
N SER A 7 -14.41 -41.37 16.49
CA SER A 7 -13.66 -40.70 17.56
C SER A 7 -12.83 -39.57 16.94
N GLY A 8 -13.53 -38.52 16.50
CA GLY A 8 -12.93 -37.28 16.00
C GLY A 8 -12.36 -36.48 17.17
N GLY A 9 -11.21 -36.89 17.68
CA GLY A 9 -10.40 -36.05 18.55
C GLY A 9 -9.99 -34.81 17.76
N ALA A 10 -10.64 -33.68 18.04
CA ALA A 10 -10.22 -32.39 17.50
C ALA A 10 -8.79 -32.15 17.98
N LEU A 11 -7.82 -32.38 17.09
CA LEU A 11 -6.43 -32.04 17.38
C LEU A 11 -6.41 -30.56 17.76
N PRO A 12 -5.72 -30.19 18.85
CA PRO A 12 -5.58 -28.80 19.22
C PRO A 12 -4.98 -28.07 18.02
N MET A 13 -5.76 -27.18 17.40
CA MET A 13 -5.25 -26.26 16.40
C MET A 13 -4.30 -25.33 17.14
N VAL A 14 -3.02 -25.69 17.14
CA VAL A 14 -1.97 -24.73 17.48
C VAL A 14 -2.14 -23.61 16.45
N PRO A 15 -2.32 -22.35 16.88
CA PRO A 15 -2.42 -21.24 15.94
C PRO A 15 -1.08 -21.13 15.23
N PHE A 16 -1.02 -21.71 14.04
CA PHE A 16 0.10 -21.54 13.13
C PHE A 16 0.02 -20.10 12.64
N ASN A 17 0.95 -19.26 13.08
CA ASN A 17 1.13 -17.96 12.45
C ASN A 17 2.08 -18.18 11.26
N PRO A 18 1.57 -18.22 10.02
CA PRO A 18 2.41 -18.50 8.85
C PRO A 18 3.34 -17.33 8.49
N PHE A 19 3.25 -16.22 9.22
CA PHE A 19 3.94 -14.97 8.92
C PHE A 19 5.07 -14.69 9.89
N ASN A 20 6.22 -14.29 9.35
CA ASN A 20 7.34 -13.81 10.15
C ASN A 20 7.12 -12.37 10.59
N LYS A 21 7.71 -11.99 11.74
CA LYS A 21 7.65 -10.61 12.22
C LYS A 21 8.23 -9.66 11.16
N GLY A 22 7.44 -8.63 10.80
CA GLY A 22 7.82 -7.63 9.80
C GLY A 22 7.46 -7.97 8.36
N GLU A 23 6.86 -9.14 8.10
CA GLU A 23 6.29 -9.44 6.78
C GLU A 23 5.08 -8.53 6.49
N VAL A 24 4.99 -8.09 5.23
CA VAL A 24 3.88 -7.27 4.76
C VAL A 24 2.83 -8.17 4.16
N ILE A 25 1.63 -8.16 4.74
CA ILE A 25 0.48 -8.90 4.20
C ILE A 25 -0.50 -7.92 3.55
N THR A 26 -1.19 -8.39 2.52
CA THR A 26 -2.30 -7.64 1.91
C THR A 26 -3.62 -8.26 2.35
N CYS A 27 -4.58 -7.39 2.67
CA CYS A 27 -5.91 -7.80 3.05
C CYS A 27 -6.93 -7.09 2.18
N ASP A 28 -8.05 -7.75 1.88
CA ASP A 28 -9.09 -7.23 0.99
C ASP A 28 -10.44 -7.04 1.70
N VAL A 29 -10.64 -7.67 2.85
CA VAL A 29 -11.86 -7.53 3.65
C VAL A 29 -11.51 -7.31 5.11
N VAL A 30 -12.18 -6.33 5.72
CA VAL A 30 -12.17 -6.08 7.17
C VAL A 30 -13.53 -6.51 7.73
N ARG A 31 -13.53 -7.29 8.81
CA ARG A 31 -14.75 -7.65 9.54
C ARG A 31 -14.57 -7.48 11.03
N GLN A 32 -15.55 -6.89 11.67
CA GLN A 32 -15.63 -6.86 13.13
C GLN A 32 -16.49 -8.02 13.63
N SER A 33 -16.01 -8.73 14.64
CA SER A 33 -16.75 -9.80 15.30
C SER A 33 -17.79 -9.22 16.25
N LEU A 34 -19.03 -9.69 16.11
CA LEU A 34 -20.16 -9.24 16.93
C LEU A 34 -20.06 -9.68 18.40
N LYS A 35 -19.27 -10.73 18.71
CA LYS A 35 -19.23 -11.31 20.05
C LYS A 35 -18.22 -10.62 20.98
N ASN A 36 -17.10 -10.19 20.44
CA ASN A 36 -15.95 -9.70 21.22
C ASN A 36 -15.37 -8.38 20.67
N ASN A 37 -16.03 -7.76 19.68
CA ASN A 37 -15.63 -6.51 19.06
C ASN A 37 -14.23 -6.53 18.40
N GLU A 38 -13.69 -7.72 18.15
CA GLU A 38 -12.38 -7.93 17.53
C GLU A 38 -12.44 -7.72 16.02
N THR A 39 -11.38 -7.14 15.44
CA THR A 39 -11.27 -6.94 14.00
C THR A 39 -10.49 -8.09 13.38
N PHE A 40 -11.05 -8.68 12.32
CA PHE A 40 -10.45 -9.70 11.49
C PHE A 40 -10.21 -9.17 10.09
N LEU A 41 -9.06 -9.51 9.50
CA LEU A 41 -8.74 -9.21 8.11
C LEU A 41 -8.72 -10.51 7.32
N ARG A 42 -9.33 -10.50 6.14
CA ARG A 42 -9.17 -11.58 5.16
C ARG A 42 -7.93 -11.31 4.33
N LEU A 43 -7.07 -12.31 4.23
CA LEU A 43 -5.87 -12.25 3.39
C LEU A 43 -6.27 -12.23 1.91
N SER A 44 -5.65 -11.36 1.12
CA SER A 44 -5.99 -11.22 -0.32
C SER A 44 -5.63 -12.45 -1.16
N ASP A 45 -4.78 -13.34 -0.64
CA ASP A 45 -4.44 -14.61 -1.30
C ASP A 45 -5.48 -15.71 -1.06
N GLY A 46 -6.50 -15.44 -0.24
CA GLY A 46 -7.54 -16.38 0.12
C GLY A 46 -7.13 -17.41 1.19
N CYS A 47 -5.94 -17.31 1.77
CA CYS A 47 -5.43 -18.27 2.76
C CYS A 47 -6.16 -18.21 4.12
N GLY A 48 -7.05 -17.25 4.33
CA GLY A 48 -7.94 -17.22 5.48
C GLY A 48 -8.10 -15.85 6.12
N TRP A 49 -8.34 -15.88 7.43
CA TRP A 49 -8.56 -14.70 8.26
C TRP A 49 -7.50 -14.59 9.34
N ILE A 50 -7.12 -13.38 9.66
CA ILE A 50 -6.19 -13.04 10.73
C ILE A 50 -6.84 -12.06 11.70
N LEU A 51 -6.59 -12.25 12.98
CA LEU A 51 -7.02 -11.31 14.01
C LEU A 51 -6.07 -10.10 14.01
N VAL A 52 -6.62 -8.88 13.98
CA VAL A 52 -5.85 -7.63 14.10
C VAL A 52 -5.45 -7.44 15.55
N HIS A 53 -4.47 -8.21 15.99
CA HIS A 53 -3.79 -7.97 17.23
C HIS A 53 -2.31 -7.71 16.91
N GLN A 54 -1.82 -6.50 17.23
CA GLN A 54 -0.41 -6.10 17.04
C GLN A 54 0.04 -5.93 15.57
N MET A 55 -0.87 -5.59 14.67
CA MET A 55 -0.53 -5.25 13.27
C MET A 55 -0.44 -3.75 13.07
N ASN A 56 0.59 -3.31 12.35
CA ASN A 56 0.75 -1.94 11.94
C ASN A 56 0.25 -1.78 10.50
N GLN A 57 -0.66 -0.83 10.28
CA GLN A 57 -1.10 -0.49 8.93
C GLN A 57 0.05 0.21 8.20
N ILE A 58 0.36 -0.25 6.99
CA ILE A 58 1.38 0.37 6.14
C ILE A 58 0.65 1.10 5.00
N PRO A 59 0.94 2.39 4.76
CA PRO A 59 0.31 3.14 3.69
C PRO A 59 0.71 2.59 2.32
N ILE A 60 -0.29 2.44 1.45
CA ILE A 60 -0.07 2.16 0.03
C ILE A 60 -0.03 3.51 -0.68
N VAL A 61 1.08 3.80 -1.37
CA VAL A 61 1.25 5.04 -2.11
C VAL A 61 0.93 4.78 -3.58
N ASP A 62 -0.06 5.49 -4.11
CA ASP A 62 -0.37 5.52 -5.55
C ASP A 62 0.62 6.42 -6.31
N GLY A 63 0.98 6.04 -7.53
CA GLY A 63 1.90 6.82 -8.35
C GLY A 63 2.18 6.19 -9.70
N ASN A 64 3.29 6.58 -10.34
CA ASN A 64 3.76 5.97 -11.58
C ASN A 64 5.28 5.90 -11.55
N TRP A 65 5.79 4.69 -11.43
CA TRP A 65 7.22 4.39 -11.37
C TRP A 65 7.59 3.52 -12.56
N THR A 66 8.71 3.84 -13.20
CA THR A 66 9.39 2.93 -14.12
C THR A 66 10.67 2.48 -13.45
N LEU A 67 10.80 1.18 -13.22
CA LEU A 67 11.98 0.55 -12.63
C LEU A 67 12.75 -0.19 -13.71
N VAL A 68 14.07 -0.24 -13.59
CA VAL A 68 14.96 -1.09 -14.41
C VAL A 68 15.50 -2.24 -13.57
N VAL A 69 15.50 -3.44 -14.13
CA VAL A 69 16.06 -4.63 -13.47
C VAL A 69 17.59 -4.56 -13.47
N MET A 70 18.19 -4.57 -12.28
CA MET A 70 19.65 -4.51 -12.11
C MET A 70 20.26 -5.88 -11.84
N ASN A 71 19.47 -6.85 -11.39
CA ASN A 71 19.95 -8.20 -11.10
C ASN A 71 20.29 -8.96 -12.39
N SER A 72 21.47 -9.59 -12.45
CA SER A 72 21.96 -10.32 -13.63
C SER A 72 21.16 -11.58 -13.98
N VAL A 73 20.38 -12.10 -13.03
CA VAL A 73 19.49 -13.27 -13.22
C VAL A 73 18.04 -12.85 -13.49
N GLY A 74 17.74 -11.55 -13.46
CA GLY A 74 16.39 -11.02 -13.54
C GLY A 74 15.65 -11.00 -12.18
N VAL A 75 14.40 -10.54 -12.20
CA VAL A 75 13.56 -10.41 -11.01
C VAL A 75 12.20 -11.06 -11.28
N ALA A 76 11.88 -12.11 -10.52
CA ALA A 76 10.58 -12.76 -10.60
C ALA A 76 9.52 -11.94 -9.86
N MET A 77 8.37 -11.73 -10.48
CA MET A 77 7.22 -11.06 -9.87
C MET A 77 6.64 -11.91 -8.73
N ARG A 78 6.12 -11.25 -7.70
CA ARG A 78 5.52 -11.84 -6.51
C ARG A 78 4.00 -11.62 -6.49
N ARG A 79 3.24 -12.57 -5.93
CA ARG A 79 1.80 -12.41 -5.71
C ARG A 79 1.48 -11.40 -4.60
N LEU A 80 2.33 -11.38 -3.56
CA LEU A 80 2.23 -10.53 -2.38
C LEU A 80 3.51 -9.66 -2.27
N PRO A 81 3.47 -8.53 -1.55
CA PRO A 81 4.65 -7.70 -1.27
C PRO A 81 5.56 -8.35 -0.21
N ILE A 82 5.94 -9.61 -0.42
CA ILE A 82 6.80 -10.41 0.47
C ILE A 82 7.87 -11.10 -0.39
N ASP A 83 9.11 -11.12 0.09
CA ASP A 83 10.20 -11.83 -0.58
C ASP A 83 10.32 -13.31 -0.18
N ARG A 84 9.23 -14.07 -0.38
CA ARG A 84 9.23 -15.53 -0.21
C ARG A 84 9.23 -16.26 -1.54
N GLN A 85 9.77 -17.49 -1.54
CA GLN A 85 9.84 -18.34 -2.72
C GLN A 85 8.46 -18.85 -3.17
N ASP A 86 7.54 -19.11 -2.25
CA ASP A 86 6.16 -19.53 -2.52
C ASP A 86 5.27 -18.39 -3.06
N CYS A 87 5.72 -17.15 -2.90
CA CYS A 87 5.07 -15.97 -3.45
C CYS A 87 5.49 -15.70 -4.90
N LYS A 88 6.49 -16.41 -5.45
CA LYS A 88 6.91 -16.24 -6.85
C LYS A 88 5.81 -16.63 -7.83
N THR A 89 5.64 -15.82 -8.86
CA THR A 89 4.86 -16.16 -10.04
C THR A 89 5.78 -16.71 -11.14
N SER A 90 5.21 -17.21 -12.23
CA SER A 90 5.95 -17.58 -13.43
C SER A 90 6.49 -16.38 -14.22
N THR A 91 6.07 -15.15 -13.90
CA THR A 91 6.54 -13.94 -14.60
C THR A 91 7.93 -13.58 -14.11
N LEU A 92 8.90 -13.57 -15.03
CA LEU A 92 10.28 -13.15 -14.80
C LEU A 92 10.57 -11.92 -15.66
N PHE A 93 11.10 -10.87 -15.04
CA PHE A 93 11.64 -9.70 -15.73
C PHE A 93 13.14 -9.87 -15.91
N ASN A 94 13.63 -9.74 -17.13
CA ASN A 94 15.04 -9.97 -17.48
C ASN A 94 15.92 -8.80 -17.05
N PRO A 95 17.26 -8.98 -16.96
CA PRO A 95 18.18 -7.87 -16.73
C PRO A 95 17.94 -6.72 -17.72
N GLU A 96 18.06 -5.48 -17.24
CA GLU A 96 17.83 -4.23 -18.00
C GLU A 96 16.39 -4.00 -18.48
N GLU A 97 15.46 -4.90 -18.20
CA GLU A 97 14.05 -4.72 -18.54
C GLU A 97 13.41 -3.59 -17.72
N MET A 98 12.61 -2.76 -18.39
CA MET A 98 11.83 -1.69 -17.75
C MET A 98 10.45 -2.19 -17.32
N VAL A 99 10.11 -2.00 -16.05
CA VAL A 99 8.84 -2.40 -15.45
C VAL A 99 8.09 -1.16 -14.99
N ARG A 100 6.86 -0.99 -15.49
CA ARG A 100 5.95 0.07 -15.02
C ARG A 100 5.17 -0.39 -13.80
N CYS A 101 5.08 0.48 -12.82
CA CYS A 101 4.44 0.24 -11.54
C CYS A 101 3.55 1.40 -11.13
N ASP A 102 2.46 1.12 -10.44
CA ASP A 102 1.42 2.13 -10.13
C ASP A 102 1.08 2.27 -8.64
N LYS A 103 1.59 1.37 -7.80
CA LYS A 103 1.52 1.47 -6.34
C LYS A 103 2.87 1.09 -5.74
N LYS A 104 3.21 1.64 -4.58
CA LYS A 104 4.36 1.19 -3.78
C LYS A 104 4.02 1.08 -2.30
N ILE A 105 4.72 0.19 -1.61
CA ILE A 105 4.66 -0.02 -0.16
C ILE A 105 6.08 -0.13 0.36
N LYS A 106 6.42 0.59 1.43
CA LYS A 106 7.72 0.45 2.10
C LYS A 106 7.57 -0.47 3.29
N SER A 107 8.26 -1.61 3.26
CA SER A 107 8.28 -2.53 4.40
C SER A 107 9.04 -1.94 5.59
N THR A 108 8.76 -2.45 6.79
CA THR A 108 9.50 -2.08 8.01
C THR A 108 10.97 -2.51 7.98
N GLN A 109 11.32 -3.42 7.07
CA GLN A 109 12.69 -3.90 6.85
C GLN A 109 13.46 -3.05 5.82
N GLY A 110 12.85 -1.99 5.28
CA GLY A 110 13.49 -1.06 4.35
C GLY A 110 13.31 -1.38 2.87
N THR A 111 12.94 -2.61 2.50
CA THR A 111 12.60 -2.97 1.11
C THR A 111 11.32 -2.27 0.66
N THR A 112 11.34 -1.68 -0.53
CA THR A 112 10.16 -1.11 -1.19
C THR A 112 9.61 -2.09 -2.20
N PHE A 113 8.33 -2.43 -2.05
CA PHE A 113 7.59 -3.25 -3.00
C PHE A 113 6.79 -2.34 -3.94
N TYR A 114 6.79 -2.67 -5.23
CA TYR A 114 6.10 -1.92 -6.27
C TYR A 114 5.11 -2.83 -6.99
N ARG A 115 3.85 -2.42 -7.08
CA ARG A 115 2.82 -3.15 -7.83
C ARG A 115 3.03 -2.92 -9.31
N VAL A 116 3.10 -4.00 -10.10
CA VAL A 116 3.25 -3.93 -11.55
C VAL A 116 1.94 -3.42 -12.18
N ALA A 117 2.01 -2.37 -12.99
CA ALA A 117 0.84 -1.74 -13.57
C ALA A 117 0.11 -2.71 -14.52
N GLY A 118 -1.21 -2.80 -14.39
CA GLY A 118 -2.05 -3.69 -15.19
C GLY A 118 -1.92 -5.19 -14.87
N LYS A 119 -1.19 -5.55 -13.79
CA LYS A 119 -1.05 -6.93 -13.33
C LYS A 119 -1.32 -7.05 -11.83
N GLU A 120 -1.73 -8.23 -11.40
CA GLU A 120 -1.81 -8.58 -9.98
C GLU A 120 -0.46 -9.16 -9.52
N GLY A 121 0.47 -8.27 -9.18
CA GLY A 121 1.75 -8.68 -8.66
C GLY A 121 2.66 -7.54 -8.27
N TRP A 122 3.69 -7.90 -7.53
CA TRP A 122 4.65 -7.00 -6.91
C TRP A 122 6.08 -7.35 -7.32
N VAL A 123 6.93 -6.34 -7.46
CA VAL A 123 8.38 -6.45 -7.54
C VAL A 123 9.00 -5.66 -6.39
N PHE A 124 10.32 -5.76 -6.19
CA PHE A 124 11.00 -5.10 -5.07
C PHE A 124 12.35 -4.53 -5.50
N ASP A 125 12.75 -3.45 -4.82
CA ASP A 125 13.99 -2.71 -5.12
C ASP A 125 15.24 -3.41 -4.58
N ASN A 126 15.20 -3.93 -3.36
CA ASN A 126 16.36 -4.42 -2.63
C ASN A 126 16.10 -5.76 -1.94
N ARG A 127 17.14 -6.58 -1.84
CA ARG A 127 17.19 -7.80 -1.01
C ARG A 127 18.46 -7.78 -0.17
N GLY A 128 18.32 -7.42 1.11
CA GLY A 128 19.48 -7.09 1.94
C GLY A 128 20.24 -5.92 1.29
N ASP A 129 21.54 -6.10 1.08
CA ASP A 129 22.41 -5.08 0.48
C ASP A 129 22.46 -5.13 -1.05
N HIS A 130 21.71 -6.04 -1.68
CA HIS A 130 21.69 -6.20 -3.13
C HIS A 130 20.56 -5.41 -3.77
N VAL A 131 20.93 -4.48 -4.65
CA VAL A 131 19.98 -3.74 -5.51
C VAL A 131 19.47 -4.68 -6.60
N MET A 132 18.19 -4.98 -6.53
CA MET A 132 17.49 -5.85 -7.48
C MET A 132 16.90 -5.04 -8.63
N MET A 133 16.31 -3.89 -8.31
CA MET A 133 15.73 -2.95 -9.27
C MET A 133 16.05 -1.51 -8.87
N ARG A 134 16.26 -0.64 -9.86
CA ARG A 134 16.48 0.80 -9.64
C ARG A 134 15.32 1.58 -10.25
N VAL A 135 14.84 2.60 -9.54
CA VAL A 135 13.87 3.55 -10.10
C VAL A 135 14.55 4.34 -11.22
N TYR A 136 14.06 4.18 -12.44
CA TYR A 136 14.55 4.87 -13.64
C TYR A 136 13.84 6.21 -13.85
N ALA A 137 12.51 6.20 -13.70
CA ALA A 137 11.69 7.40 -13.82
C ALA A 137 10.54 7.37 -12.82
N THR A 138 10.19 8.53 -12.32
CA THR A 138 8.95 8.77 -11.57
C THR A 138 8.16 9.82 -12.31
N SER A 139 7.01 9.44 -12.85
CA SER A 139 6.05 10.46 -13.24
C SER A 139 5.32 10.85 -11.98
N ALA A 140 5.51 12.09 -11.52
CA ALA A 140 4.53 12.70 -10.65
C ALA A 140 3.20 12.53 -11.40
N ARG A 141 2.27 11.71 -10.86
CA ARG A 141 0.87 11.82 -11.28
C ARG A 141 0.58 13.30 -11.16
N GLY A 142 0.23 13.96 -12.26
CA GLY A 142 0.14 15.41 -12.34
C GLY A 142 -0.49 16.00 -11.09
N SER A 143 0.37 16.38 -10.15
CA SER A 143 0.14 17.44 -9.20
C SER A 143 0.70 18.67 -9.89
N THR A 144 0.01 19.10 -10.95
CA THR A 144 -0.44 20.50 -10.93
C THR A 144 -1.18 20.64 -9.58
N LEU A 145 -0.58 21.04 -8.47
CA LEU A 145 0.50 22.00 -8.27
C LEU A 145 1.38 21.68 -7.05
N SER A 146 2.60 22.20 -7.14
CA SER A 146 3.56 22.59 -6.08
C SER A 146 4.05 21.54 -5.08
N ASN A 147 5.32 21.16 -5.30
CA ASN A 147 6.26 20.78 -4.26
C ASN A 147 6.27 21.83 -3.14
N ASN A 148 5.84 21.45 -1.95
CA ASN A 148 6.65 21.59 -0.73
C ASN A 148 5.95 20.85 0.42
N ASP A 149 6.79 20.16 1.16
CA ASP A 149 6.60 19.67 2.52
C ASP A 149 5.81 18.36 2.70
N ASP A 150 6.60 17.33 2.99
CA ASP A 150 6.32 16.38 4.06
C ASP A 150 5.66 17.10 5.25
N GLU A 151 4.35 16.97 5.40
CA GLU A 151 3.72 16.37 6.57
C GLU A 151 2.19 16.56 6.51
N GLU A 152 1.49 15.44 6.72
CA GLU A 152 0.13 15.36 7.24
C GLU A 152 -0.99 15.97 6.38
N GLY A 153 -1.44 15.23 5.35
CA GLY A 153 -2.84 15.11 4.92
C GLY A 153 -3.71 16.38 4.74
N GLY A 154 -3.11 17.56 4.69
CA GLY A 154 -3.79 18.84 4.67
C GLY A 154 -4.24 19.23 3.28
N TRP A 155 -5.32 20.01 3.21
CA TRP A 155 -5.81 20.57 1.96
C TRP A 155 -4.80 21.62 1.51
N SER A 156 -4.34 21.56 0.26
CA SER A 156 -3.42 22.58 -0.25
C SER A 156 -4.12 23.93 -0.33
N ILE A 157 -3.37 25.03 -0.15
CA ILE A 157 -3.88 26.40 -0.28
C ILE A 157 -4.59 26.59 -1.63
N GLU A 158 -4.00 26.04 -2.70
CA GLU A 158 -4.58 26.09 -4.05
C GLU A 158 -5.90 25.32 -4.16
N PHE A 159 -6.03 24.19 -3.47
CA PHE A 159 -7.30 23.46 -3.43
C PHE A 159 -8.39 24.30 -2.73
N VAL A 160 -8.07 24.90 -1.58
CA VAL A 160 -9.01 25.75 -0.83
C VAL A 160 -9.44 26.97 -1.66
N ARG A 161 -8.50 27.58 -2.39
CA ARG A 161 -8.80 28.66 -3.35
C ARG A 161 -9.71 28.22 -4.49
N GLY A 162 -9.47 27.04 -5.06
CA GLY A 162 -10.32 26.46 -6.09
C GLY A 162 -11.76 26.24 -5.60
N MET A 163 -11.91 25.75 -4.37
CA MET A 163 -13.23 25.61 -3.73
C MET A 163 -13.89 26.98 -3.50
N ALA A 164 -13.17 27.95 -2.95
CA ALA A 164 -13.68 29.28 -2.69
C ALA A 164 -14.17 29.97 -3.98
N ALA A 165 -13.40 29.85 -5.07
CA ALA A 165 -13.79 30.38 -6.37
C ALA A 165 -15.09 29.74 -6.89
N ALA A 166 -15.30 28.43 -6.66
CA ALA A 166 -16.53 27.74 -7.04
C ALA A 166 -17.78 28.23 -6.27
N PHE A 167 -17.59 28.86 -5.12
CA PHE A 167 -18.65 29.49 -4.32
C PHE A 167 -18.66 31.02 -4.43
N GLU A 168 -17.92 31.59 -5.41
CA GLU A 168 -17.80 33.04 -5.61
C GLU A 168 -17.32 33.78 -4.34
N LEU A 169 -16.51 33.11 -3.52
CA LEU A 169 -15.97 33.69 -2.30
C LEU A 169 -14.70 34.49 -2.60
N LYS A 170 -14.63 35.71 -2.06
CA LYS A 170 -13.48 36.60 -2.21
C LYS A 170 -12.50 36.41 -1.07
N GLU A 171 -11.25 36.10 -1.39
CA GLU A 171 -10.16 36.00 -0.41
C GLU A 171 -9.90 37.37 0.24
N ILE A 172 -9.90 37.42 1.57
CA ILE A 172 -9.66 38.65 2.35
C ILE A 172 -8.24 38.65 2.93
N MET A 173 -7.78 37.49 3.41
CA MET A 173 -6.55 37.39 4.18
C MET A 173 -5.97 35.99 4.11
N ILE A 174 -4.63 35.92 4.03
CA ILE A 174 -3.85 34.71 4.25
C ILE A 174 -2.87 34.97 5.39
N ASN A 175 -2.84 34.04 6.35
CA ASN A 175 -1.79 33.96 7.34
C ASN A 175 -0.91 32.74 7.04
N GLU A 176 0.26 32.97 6.46
CA GLU A 176 1.19 31.90 6.07
C GLU A 176 1.72 31.12 7.28
N GLY A 177 1.89 31.77 8.42
CA GLY A 177 2.38 31.15 9.65
C GLY A 177 1.40 30.17 10.29
N SER A 178 0.09 30.38 10.11
CA SER A 178 -0.96 29.51 10.66
C SER A 178 -1.72 28.69 9.59
N ARG A 179 -1.39 28.87 8.31
CA ARG A 179 -2.11 28.28 7.16
C ARG A 179 -3.62 28.57 7.15
N VAL A 180 -4.04 29.73 7.69
CA VAL A 180 -5.46 30.15 7.70
C VAL A 180 -5.74 31.07 6.51
N ILE A 181 -6.82 30.78 5.78
CA ILE A 181 -7.36 31.60 4.69
C ILE A 181 -8.77 32.05 5.07
N SER A 182 -9.02 33.35 4.99
CA SER A 182 -10.33 33.94 5.26
C SER A 182 -10.99 34.41 3.97
N PHE A 183 -12.28 34.12 3.82
CA PHE A 183 -13.07 34.50 2.65
C PHE A 183 -14.31 35.30 3.04
N GLN A 184 -14.77 36.19 2.15
CA GLN A 184 -16.03 36.93 2.24
C GLN A 184 -16.99 36.49 1.14
N THR A 185 -18.29 36.53 1.43
CA THR A 185 -19.34 36.48 0.41
C THR A 185 -19.89 37.89 0.17
N ASP A 186 -20.21 38.21 -1.08
CA ASP A 186 -20.79 39.50 -1.48
C ASP A 186 -22.30 39.59 -1.21
N ALA A 187 -22.89 38.65 -0.44
CA ALA A 187 -24.33 38.50 -0.26
C ALA A 187 -25.03 39.56 0.63
N ASN A 188 -24.50 40.78 0.77
CA ASN A 188 -25.08 41.84 1.60
C ASN A 188 -25.04 43.24 0.94
N GLU A 189 -25.58 43.35 -0.29
CA GLU A 189 -26.12 44.62 -0.81
C GLU A 189 -27.61 44.49 -1.16
#